data_AF-A0A7Y3DQC5-F1
#
_entry.id   AF-A0A7Y3DQC5-F1
#
_cell.length_a   1.000
_cell.length_b   1.000
_cell.length_c   1.000
_cell.angle_alpha   90.00
_cell.angle_beta   90.00
_cell.angle_gamma   90.00
#
_symmetry.space_group_name_H-M   'P 1'
#
loop_
_entity.id
_entity.type
_entity.pdbx_description
1 polymer ?
#
loop_
_entity_poly.entity_id
_entity_poly.type
_entity_poly.pdbx_seq_one_letter_code
_entity_poly.pdbx_strand_id
1 'polypeptide(L)'
;AKLYDLYSTYDSLESIPEKEKEILQRDFFRSSFQETWQQTKTYFSTMDPKQIIRAETDPKHKMALVFRSYLGLSSNWANSGEPSRKIDFQIWCGPAMGAFNQWVKGSFLETVENRKIITVAMNLLVGACVITRANLLKSQGITLGPDMGKFSPLPLAEISSFV
;
A
#
# COMPACT_ATOMS: atom_id res chain seq x y z
N ALA A 1 0.82 -4.33 13.19
CA ALA A 1 0.33 -4.98 14.42
C ALA A 1 1.46 -5.09 15.44
N LYS A 2 2.38 -6.05 15.32
CA LYS A 2 3.40 -6.35 16.34
C LYS A 2 4.18 -5.15 16.92
N LEU A 3 4.77 -4.29 16.09
CA LEU A 3 5.51 -3.11 16.57
C LEU A 3 4.62 -2.15 17.38
N TYR A 4 3.36 -1.99 16.97
CA TYR A 4 2.39 -1.15 17.69
C TYR A 4 1.96 -1.78 19.02
N ASP A 5 1.80 -3.11 19.05
CA ASP A 5 1.43 -3.83 20.26
C ASP A 5 2.55 -3.73 21.30
N LEU A 6 3.81 -3.93 20.88
CA LEU A 6 4.98 -3.75 21.74
C LEU A 6 5.11 -2.30 22.21
N TYR A 7 4.92 -1.33 21.31
CA TYR A 7 4.93 0.09 21.65
C TYR A 7 3.88 0.44 22.70
N SER A 8 2.67 -0.11 22.57
CA SER A 8 1.57 0.15 23.51
C SER A 8 1.78 -0.54 24.86
N THR A 9 2.49 -1.67 24.89
CA THR A 9 2.68 -2.50 26.09
C THR A 9 3.87 -2.08 26.95
N TYR A 10 4.99 -1.68 26.34
CA TYR A 10 6.27 -1.45 27.03
C TYR A 10 6.68 0.01 26.97
N ASP A 11 7.35 0.52 28.00
CA ASP A 11 7.71 1.95 28.05
C ASP A 11 9.06 2.30 27.42
N SER A 12 9.82 1.29 27.00
CA SER A 12 11.14 1.46 26.41
C SER A 12 11.55 0.23 25.59
N LEU A 13 12.60 0.34 24.77
CA LEU A 13 13.18 -0.80 24.08
C LEU A 13 13.75 -1.83 25.06
N GLU A 14 14.29 -1.34 26.19
CA GLU A 14 14.96 -2.14 27.20
C GLU A 14 13.98 -3.01 28.01
N SER A 15 12.73 -2.54 28.18
CA SER A 15 11.67 -3.25 28.93
C SER A 15 10.96 -4.34 28.13
N ILE A 16 11.19 -4.43 26.81
CA ILE A 16 10.68 -5.53 25.98
C ILE A 16 11.32 -6.85 26.45
N PRO A 17 10.61 -8.00 26.49
CA PRO A 17 11.20 -9.29 26.80
C PRO A 17 12.30 -9.69 25.80
N GLU A 18 13.38 -10.30 26.27
CA GLU A 18 14.57 -10.54 25.44
C GLU A 18 14.26 -11.36 24.17
N LYS A 19 13.42 -12.40 24.31
CA LYS A 19 12.94 -13.19 23.18
C LYS A 19 12.27 -12.36 22.08
N GLU A 20 11.51 -11.33 22.45
CA GLU A 20 10.86 -10.42 21.50
C GLU A 20 11.87 -9.46 20.87
N LYS A 21 12.88 -8.99 21.62
CA LYS A 21 13.97 -8.18 21.06
C LYS A 21 14.78 -8.96 20.03
N GLU A 22 15.10 -10.22 20.31
CA GLU A 22 15.82 -11.10 19.38
C GLU A 22 15.05 -11.26 18.06
N ILE A 23 13.73 -11.51 18.13
CA ILE A 23 12.86 -11.61 16.95
C ILE A 23 12.86 -10.29 16.17
N LEU A 24 12.68 -9.15 16.85
CA LEU A 24 12.67 -7.85 16.19
C LEU A 24 14.00 -7.56 15.47
N GLN A 25 15.13 -7.77 16.15
CA GLN A 25 16.45 -7.49 15.59
C GLN A 25 16.77 -8.43 14.43
N ARG A 26 16.43 -9.72 14.53
CA ARG A 26 16.68 -10.71 13.48
C ARG A 26 15.74 -10.57 12.28
N ASP A 27 14.44 -10.48 12.51
CA ASP A 27 13.43 -10.66 11.46
C ASP A 27 12.95 -9.32 10.87
N PHE A 28 12.77 -8.29 11.70
CA PHE A 28 12.26 -6.99 11.27
C PHE A 28 13.40 -6.07 10.85
N PHE A 29 14.26 -5.70 11.80
CA PHE A 29 15.32 -4.72 11.55
C PHE A 29 16.47 -5.33 10.74
N ARG A 30 16.77 -6.63 10.97
CA ARG A 30 17.97 -7.31 10.46
C ARG A 30 19.26 -6.59 10.86
N SER A 31 19.23 -6.05 12.07
CA SER A 31 20.30 -5.28 12.71
C SER A 31 19.97 -5.15 14.20
N SER A 32 20.96 -4.76 14.99
CA SER A 32 20.73 -4.48 16.41
C SER A 32 19.89 -3.20 16.61
N PHE A 33 19.25 -3.08 17.77
CA PHE A 33 18.57 -1.83 18.13
C PHE A 33 19.55 -0.65 18.24
N GLN A 34 20.79 -0.90 18.65
CA GLN A 34 21.82 0.14 18.72
C GLN A 34 22.16 0.68 17.32
N GLU A 35 22.38 -0.21 16.35
CA GLU A 35 22.64 0.17 14.96
C GLU A 35 21.44 0.89 14.34
N THR A 36 20.23 0.35 14.54
CA THR A 36 18.99 0.97 14.05
C THR A 36 18.80 2.36 14.64
N TRP A 37 19.08 2.53 15.94
CA TRP A 37 19.02 3.84 16.59
C TRP A 37 20.06 4.80 16.01
N GLN A 38 21.28 4.34 15.76
CA GLN A 38 22.32 5.18 15.17
C GLN A 38 21.95 5.64 13.75
N GLN A 39 21.43 4.76 12.90
CA GLN A 39 20.90 5.11 11.57
C GLN A 39 19.74 6.11 11.67
N THR A 40 18.84 5.90 12.63
CA THR A 40 17.70 6.79 12.89
C THR A 40 18.18 8.19 13.30
N LYS A 41 19.19 8.29 14.18
CA LYS A 41 19.82 9.58 14.52
C LYS A 41 20.44 10.25 13.32
N THR A 42 21.16 9.51 12.47
CA THR A 42 21.73 10.08 11.23
C THR A 42 20.63 10.68 10.36
N TYR A 43 19.52 9.99 10.16
CA TYR A 43 18.37 10.52 9.43
C TYR A 43 17.77 11.79 10.07
N PHE A 44 17.51 11.78 11.38
CA PHE A 44 16.91 12.94 12.05
C PHE A 44 17.88 14.11 12.25
N SER A 45 19.20 13.88 12.21
CA SER A 45 20.19 14.96 12.33
C SER A 45 20.09 15.98 11.20
N THR A 46 19.64 15.55 10.02
CA THR A 46 19.40 16.43 8.87
C THR A 46 17.95 16.89 8.78
N MET A 47 16.98 16.06 9.20
CA MET A 47 15.55 16.32 9.05
C MET A 47 14.93 17.12 10.22
N ASP A 48 15.15 16.67 11.47
CA ASP A 48 14.64 17.31 12.69
C ASP A 48 15.45 16.85 13.93
N PRO A 49 16.55 17.55 14.27
CA PRO A 49 17.39 17.19 15.41
C PRO A 49 16.67 17.19 16.77
N LYS A 50 15.53 17.90 16.89
CA LYS A 50 14.77 17.96 18.14
C LYS A 50 14.20 16.59 18.53
N GLN A 51 13.92 15.72 17.55
CA GLN A 51 13.49 14.34 17.82
C GLN A 51 14.58 13.54 18.56
N ILE A 52 15.85 13.79 18.23
CA ILE A 52 16.99 13.12 18.89
C ILE A 52 17.09 13.57 20.35
N ILE A 53 17.06 14.88 20.58
CA ILE A 53 17.12 15.47 21.92
C ILE A 53 15.99 14.93 22.81
N ARG A 54 14.77 14.84 22.26
CA ARG A 54 13.65 14.23 22.97
C ARG A 54 13.89 12.75 23.27
N ALA A 55 14.36 11.97 22.30
CA ALA A 55 14.61 10.54 22.47
C ALA A 55 15.70 10.21 23.49
N GLU A 56 16.61 11.15 23.79
CA GLU A 56 17.62 10.99 24.84
C GLU A 56 17.01 11.05 26.25
N THR A 57 15.87 11.73 26.42
CA THR A 57 15.20 11.90 27.73
C THR A 57 13.86 11.13 27.83
N ASP A 58 13.31 10.68 26.71
CA ASP A 58 12.04 9.95 26.60
C ASP A 58 12.28 8.58 25.93
N PRO A 59 12.50 7.50 26.71
CA PRO A 59 12.74 6.15 26.18
C PRO A 59 11.60 5.61 25.32
N LYS A 60 10.35 6.02 25.62
CA LYS A 60 9.17 5.67 24.83
C LYS A 60 9.25 6.31 23.45
N HIS A 61 9.67 7.58 23.39
CA HIS A 61 9.88 8.27 22.12
C HIS A 61 11.04 7.66 21.32
N LYS A 62 12.16 7.31 21.95
CA LYS A 62 13.25 6.56 21.29
C LYS A 62 12.75 5.28 20.65
N MET A 63 11.96 4.48 21.39
CA MET A 63 11.34 3.27 20.86
C MET A 63 10.42 3.57 19.67
N ALA A 64 9.59 4.62 19.76
CA ALA A 64 8.74 5.04 18.65
C ALA A 64 9.54 5.39 17.39
N LEU A 65 10.66 6.12 17.52
CA LEU A 65 11.51 6.48 16.38
C LEU A 65 12.17 5.25 15.74
N VAL A 66 12.67 4.32 16.56
CA VAL A 66 13.23 3.05 16.08
C VAL A 66 12.17 2.23 15.35
N PHE A 67 10.95 2.11 15.88
CA PHE A 67 9.89 1.36 15.19
C PHE A 67 9.41 2.04 13.92
N ARG A 68 9.31 3.38 13.94
CA ARG A 68 8.92 4.17 12.76
C ARG A 68 9.95 4.12 11.64
N SER A 69 11.24 3.88 11.94
CA SER A 69 12.24 3.71 10.90
C SER A 69 11.92 2.51 10.00
N TYR A 70 11.53 1.36 10.59
CA TYR A 70 11.07 0.19 9.84
C TYR A 70 9.81 0.50 9.03
N LEU A 71 8.82 1.18 9.63
CA LEU A 71 7.59 1.55 8.91
C LEU A 71 7.88 2.48 7.72
N GLY A 72 8.75 3.48 7.88
CA GLY A 72 9.15 4.37 6.79
C GLY A 72 9.93 3.63 5.69
N LEU A 73 10.86 2.76 6.08
CA LEU A 73 11.64 1.96 5.13
C LEU A 73 10.78 0.95 4.37
N SER A 74 9.76 0.37 5.01
CA SER A 74 8.87 -0.64 4.40
C SER A 74 8.14 -0.13 3.15
N SER A 75 7.75 1.15 3.12
CA SER A 75 7.19 1.78 1.92
C SER A 75 8.27 2.05 0.86
N ASN A 76 9.46 2.50 1.28
CA ASN A 76 10.57 2.75 0.35
C ASN A 76 11.05 1.48 -0.34
N TRP A 77 11.18 0.37 0.40
CA TRP A 77 11.55 -0.94 -0.14
C TRP A 77 10.55 -1.42 -1.19
N ALA A 78 9.25 -1.21 -0.95
CA ALA A 78 8.22 -1.53 -1.92
C ALA A 78 8.35 -0.70 -3.20
N ASN A 79 8.58 0.61 -3.07
CA ASN A 79 8.74 1.52 -4.20
C ASN A 79 10.00 1.24 -5.03
N SER A 80 11.12 0.91 -4.38
CA SER A 80 12.38 0.59 -5.06
C SER A 80 12.46 -0.85 -5.55
N GLY A 81 11.53 -1.71 -5.15
CA GLY A 81 11.53 -3.13 -5.47
C GLY A 81 12.68 -3.90 -4.81
N GLU A 82 13.06 -3.55 -3.59
CA GLU A 82 14.21 -4.15 -2.86
C GLU A 82 14.04 -5.67 -2.70
N PRO A 83 14.79 -6.52 -3.44
CA PRO A 83 14.53 -7.94 -3.50
C PRO A 83 14.71 -8.65 -2.17
N SER A 84 15.63 -8.18 -1.32
CA SER A 84 15.89 -8.77 -0.01
C SER A 84 14.78 -8.51 1.02
N ARG A 85 13.89 -7.55 0.75
CA ARG A 85 12.85 -7.05 1.67
C ARG A 85 11.42 -7.31 1.18
N LYS A 86 11.21 -8.19 0.20
CA LYS A 86 9.88 -8.46 -0.39
C LYS A 86 8.76 -8.72 0.63
N ILE A 87 9.03 -9.48 1.68
CA ILE A 87 8.04 -9.80 2.73
C ILE A 87 7.70 -8.59 3.62
N ASP A 88 8.58 -7.59 3.64
CA ASP A 88 8.48 -6.37 4.43
C ASP A 88 7.79 -5.23 3.67
N PHE A 89 7.36 -5.46 2.42
CA PHE A 89 6.77 -4.39 1.59
C PHE A 89 5.46 -3.89 2.18
N GLN A 90 5.42 -2.60 2.49
CA GLN A 90 4.17 -1.95 2.85
C GLN A 90 3.51 -1.39 1.59
N ILE A 91 2.54 -2.13 1.06
CA ILE A 91 1.77 -1.76 -0.14
C ILE A 91 0.42 -1.21 0.28
N TRP A 92 0.15 0.04 -0.06
CA TRP A 92 -1.13 0.67 0.23
C TRP A 92 -2.13 0.27 -0.84
N CYS A 93 -3.08 -0.59 -0.47
CA CYS A 93 -4.04 -1.14 -1.40
C CYS A 93 -5.37 -1.39 -0.69
N GLY A 94 -6.47 -1.03 -1.35
CA GLY A 94 -7.84 -1.25 -0.87
C GLY A 94 -8.58 -2.33 -1.66
N PRO A 95 -9.80 -2.69 -1.24
CA PRO A 95 -10.62 -3.71 -1.92
C PRO A 95 -10.94 -3.36 -3.38
N ALA A 96 -10.91 -2.07 -3.74
CA ALA A 96 -11.08 -1.61 -5.11
C ALA A 96 -10.11 -2.27 -6.10
N MET A 97 -8.86 -2.55 -5.70
CA MET A 97 -7.90 -3.24 -6.55
C MET A 97 -8.33 -4.69 -6.82
N GLY A 98 -8.90 -5.38 -5.82
CA GLY A 98 -9.44 -6.73 -5.97
C GLY A 98 -10.66 -6.76 -6.90
N ALA A 99 -11.58 -5.81 -6.73
CA ALA A 99 -12.74 -5.65 -7.61
C ALA A 99 -12.30 -5.35 -9.06
N PHE A 100 -11.32 -4.47 -9.23
CA PHE A 100 -10.72 -4.17 -10.53
C PHE A 100 -10.09 -5.42 -11.15
N ASN A 101 -9.25 -6.16 -10.41
CA ASN A 101 -8.62 -7.39 -10.89
C ASN A 101 -9.64 -8.43 -11.36
N GLN A 102 -10.74 -8.60 -10.64
CA GLN A 102 -11.81 -9.51 -11.02
C GLN A 102 -12.54 -9.04 -12.28
N TRP A 103 -12.77 -7.74 -12.42
CA TRP A 103 -13.43 -7.16 -13.59
C TRP A 103 -12.58 -7.27 -14.85
N VAL A 104 -11.25 -7.10 -14.75
CA VAL A 104 -10.33 -7.20 -15.92
C VAL A 104 -9.90 -8.62 -16.25
N LYS A 105 -10.32 -9.64 -15.47
CA LYS A 105 -9.94 -11.03 -15.68
C LYS A 105 -10.37 -11.54 -17.08
N GLY A 106 -9.46 -12.22 -17.77
CA GLY A 106 -9.62 -12.70 -19.14
C GLY A 106 -9.46 -11.62 -20.22
N SER A 107 -9.20 -10.36 -19.85
CA SER A 107 -9.00 -9.26 -20.79
C SER A 107 -7.52 -8.91 -20.96
N PHE A 108 -7.20 -8.05 -21.93
CA PHE A 108 -5.85 -7.52 -22.09
C PHE A 108 -5.36 -6.71 -20.88
N LEU A 109 -6.26 -6.18 -20.04
CA LEU A 109 -5.90 -5.47 -18.80
C LEU A 109 -5.58 -6.41 -17.62
N GLU A 110 -5.77 -7.73 -17.77
CA GLU A 110 -5.34 -8.70 -16.75
C GLU A 110 -3.82 -8.57 -16.52
N THR A 111 -3.05 -8.50 -17.61
CA THR A 111 -1.61 -8.20 -17.63
C THR A 111 -1.33 -6.79 -17.11
N VAL A 112 -0.52 -6.67 -16.04
CA VAL A 112 -0.30 -5.40 -15.32
C VAL A 112 0.37 -4.35 -16.20
N GLU A 113 1.25 -4.76 -17.11
CA GLU A 113 1.99 -3.89 -18.03
C GLU A 113 1.07 -3.12 -18.98
N ASN A 114 -0.11 -3.66 -19.26
CA ASN A 114 -1.15 -3.06 -20.11
C ASN A 114 -2.01 -2.02 -19.36
N ARG A 115 -1.91 -1.94 -18.03
CA ARG A 115 -2.71 -1.04 -17.19
C ARG A 115 -2.16 0.38 -17.21
N LYS A 116 -2.21 1.03 -18.39
CA LYS A 116 -1.87 2.45 -18.53
C LYS A 116 -2.96 3.30 -17.91
N ILE A 117 -2.57 4.35 -17.20
CA ILE A 117 -3.48 5.21 -16.41
C ILE A 117 -4.67 5.69 -17.25
N ILE A 118 -4.40 6.25 -18.44
CA ILE A 118 -5.45 6.78 -19.34
C ILE A 118 -6.38 5.66 -19.82
N THR A 119 -5.82 4.51 -20.24
CA THR A 119 -6.62 3.37 -20.69
C THR A 119 -7.55 2.85 -19.61
N VAL A 120 -7.05 2.70 -18.38
CA VAL A 120 -7.86 2.26 -17.24
C VAL A 120 -8.95 3.28 -16.91
N ALA A 121 -8.60 4.56 -16.81
CA ALA A 121 -9.56 5.63 -16.51
C ALA A 121 -10.69 5.68 -17.54
N MET A 122 -10.35 5.63 -18.84
CA MET A 122 -11.34 5.66 -19.92
C MET A 122 -12.25 4.43 -19.91
N ASN A 123 -11.71 3.25 -19.64
CA ASN A 123 -12.51 2.04 -19.50
C ASN A 123 -13.51 2.15 -18.34
N LEU A 124 -13.10 2.70 -17.19
CA LEU A 124 -13.99 2.91 -16.05
C LEU A 124 -15.10 3.92 -16.37
N LEU A 125 -14.76 5.04 -17.01
CA LEU A 125 -15.72 6.09 -17.36
C LEU A 125 -16.73 5.61 -18.42
N VAL A 126 -16.26 5.02 -19.51
CA VAL A 126 -17.15 4.51 -20.58
C VAL A 126 -17.98 3.35 -20.07
N GLY A 127 -17.39 2.43 -19.30
CA GLY A 127 -18.14 1.36 -18.66
C GLY A 127 -19.26 1.87 -17.76
N ALA A 128 -18.99 2.90 -16.95
CA ALA A 128 -20.00 3.55 -16.14
C ALA A 128 -21.12 4.17 -17.00
N CYS A 129 -20.81 4.82 -18.12
CA CYS A 129 -21.81 5.36 -19.04
C CYS A 129 -22.71 4.26 -19.63
N VAL A 130 -22.12 3.15 -20.09
CA VAL A 130 -22.86 2.00 -20.66
C VAL A 130 -23.80 1.39 -19.63
N ILE A 131 -23.28 1.09 -18.43
CA ILE A 131 -24.05 0.47 -17.35
C ILE A 131 -25.17 1.42 -16.89
N THR A 132 -24.88 2.71 -16.72
CA THR A 132 -25.86 3.72 -16.32
C THR A 132 -26.99 3.82 -17.34
N ARG A 133 -26.66 3.87 -18.64
CA ARG A 133 -27.67 3.90 -19.71
C ARG A 133 -28.53 2.65 -19.72
N ALA A 134 -27.92 1.48 -19.57
CA ALA A 134 -28.67 0.23 -19.52
C ALA A 134 -29.61 0.16 -18.31
N ASN A 135 -29.17 0.64 -17.15
CA ASN A 135 -29.99 0.71 -15.95
C ASN A 135 -31.16 1.70 -16.11
N LEU A 136 -30.95 2.83 -16.79
CA LEU A 136 -32.01 3.79 -17.11
C LEU A 136 -33.07 3.20 -18.05
N LEU A 137 -32.67 2.44 -19.07
CA LEU A 137 -33.63 1.76 -19.95
C LEU A 137 -34.44 0.71 -19.18
N LYS A 138 -33.76 -0.09 -18.33
CA LYS A 138 -34.42 -1.08 -17.47
C LYS A 138 -35.42 -0.44 -16.51
N SER A 139 -35.09 0.71 -15.91
CA SER A 139 -36.01 1.41 -15.00
C SER A 139 -37.27 1.96 -15.69
N GLN A 140 -37.23 2.12 -17.01
CA GLN A 140 -38.38 2.48 -17.85
C GLN A 140 -39.17 1.25 -18.34
N GLY A 141 -38.85 0.04 -17.88
CA GLY A 141 -39.54 -1.20 -18.26
C GLY A 141 -39.03 -1.83 -19.56
N ILE A 142 -37.93 -1.34 -20.13
CA ILE A 142 -37.34 -1.92 -21.34
C ILE A 142 -36.57 -3.19 -20.97
N THR A 143 -36.93 -4.31 -21.60
CA THR A 143 -36.18 -5.57 -21.45
C THR A 143 -34.96 -5.54 -22.36
N LEU A 144 -33.77 -5.63 -21.76
CA LEU A 144 -32.50 -5.69 -22.48
C LEU A 144 -32.04 -7.14 -22.63
N GLY A 145 -31.35 -7.46 -23.73
CA GLY A 145 -30.73 -8.77 -23.93
C GLY A 145 -29.69 -9.10 -22.84
N PRO A 146 -29.31 -10.38 -22.69
CA PRO A 146 -28.49 -10.86 -21.56
C PRO A 146 -27.11 -10.19 -21.42
N ASP A 147 -26.54 -9.68 -22.51
CA ASP A 147 -25.24 -9.00 -22.53
C ASP A 147 -25.34 -7.48 -22.66
N MET A 148 -26.55 -6.95 -22.86
CA MET A 148 -26.80 -5.52 -22.94
C MET A 148 -26.69 -4.89 -21.55
N GLY A 149 -25.80 -3.92 -21.41
CA GLY A 149 -25.49 -3.27 -20.13
C GLY A 149 -24.35 -3.91 -19.35
N LYS A 150 -23.62 -4.87 -19.93
CA LYS A 150 -22.29 -5.26 -19.47
C LYS A 150 -21.24 -4.45 -20.21
N PHE A 151 -20.10 -4.21 -19.58
CA PHE A 151 -18.95 -3.59 -20.21
C PHE A 151 -17.67 -4.33 -19.82
N SER A 152 -16.96 -4.82 -20.83
CA SER A 152 -15.66 -5.46 -20.71
C SER A 152 -14.57 -4.49 -21.15
N PRO A 153 -13.35 -4.59 -20.61
CA PRO A 153 -12.27 -3.70 -21.00
C PRO A 153 -11.97 -3.72 -22.51
N LEU A 154 -11.83 -2.52 -23.09
CA LEU A 154 -11.48 -2.30 -24.50
C LEU A 154 -10.14 -1.53 -24.62
N PRO A 155 -9.36 -1.80 -25.68
CA PRO A 155 -8.20 -0.99 -26.01
C PRO A 155 -8.55 0.49 -26.15
N LEU A 156 -7.62 1.37 -25.78
CA LEU A 156 -7.86 2.82 -25.81
C LEU A 156 -8.29 3.33 -27.19
N ALA A 157 -7.71 2.79 -28.26
CA ALA A 157 -8.07 3.16 -29.63
C ALA A 157 -9.55 2.87 -29.97
N GLU A 158 -10.10 1.78 -29.44
CA GLU A 158 -11.52 1.45 -29.63
C GLU A 158 -12.42 2.38 -28.81
N ILE A 159 -12.01 2.70 -27.58
CA ILE A 159 -12.76 3.64 -26.73
C ILE A 159 -12.84 5.04 -27.35
N SER A 160 -11.73 5.51 -27.94
CA SER A 160 -11.68 6.81 -28.61
C SER A 160 -12.60 6.90 -29.83
N SER A 161 -13.16 5.78 -30.32
CA SER A 161 -14.18 5.83 -31.37
C SER A 161 -15.57 6.20 -30.86
N PHE A 162 -15.80 6.12 -29.55
CA PHE A 162 -17.07 6.45 -28.90
C PHE A 162 -17.16 7.90 -28.39
N VAL A 163 -16.04 8.63 -28.40
CA VAL A 163 -15.86 9.96 -27.80
C VAL A 163 -15.39 10.93 -28.87
#